data_AF-A0A257IQB1-F1
#
_entry.id   AF-A0A257IQB1-F1
#
_cell.length_a   1.000
_cell.length_b   1.000
_cell.length_c   1.000
_cell.angle_alpha   90.00
_cell.angle_beta   90.00
_cell.angle_gamma   90.00
#
_symmetry.space_group_name_H-M   'P 1'
#
loop_
_entity.id
_entity.type
_entity.pdbx_description
1 polymer ?
#
loop_
_entity_poly.entity_id
_entity_poly.type
_entity_poly.pdbx_seq_one_letter_code
_entity_poly.pdbx_strand_id
1 'polypeptide(L)' 'SKYAGTLGIPVLYKKERFEDILDMKPEHGAKQFFNKYPDEIVPVDFDLGAIDLDTKEDYYNFLQSKN' A
#
# COMPACT_ATOMS: atom_id res chain seq x y z
N SER A 1 -4.88 1.88 -0.16
CA SER A 1 -5.68 0.81 -0.80
C SER A 1 -5.87 -0.38 0.12
N LYS A 2 -6.86 -1.24 -0.14
CA LYS A 2 -7.08 -2.50 0.58
C LYS A 2 -7.02 -3.67 -0.41
N TYR A 3 -6.20 -4.68 -0.11
CA TYR A 3 -6.03 -5.90 -0.91
C TYR A 3 -5.51 -7.03 -0.04
N ALA A 4 -5.81 -8.28 -0.40
CA ALA A 4 -5.41 -9.47 0.37
C ALA A 4 -5.68 -9.37 1.89
N GLY A 5 -6.77 -8.69 2.29
CA GLY A 5 -7.13 -8.48 3.70
C GLY A 5 -6.27 -7.48 4.47
N THR A 6 -5.35 -6.75 3.81
CA THR A 6 -4.50 -5.72 4.42
C THR A 6 -4.70 -4.35 3.77
N LEU A 7 -4.31 -3.30 4.49
CA LEU A 7 -4.08 -1.97 3.94
C LEU A 7 -2.68 -1.88 3.34
N GLY A 8 -2.56 -1.19 2.21
CA GLY A 8 -1.30 -1.03 1.50
C GLY A 8 -1.31 0.15 0.51
N ILE A 9 -0.21 0.28 -0.22
CA ILE A 9 -0.02 1.35 -1.22
C ILE A 9 -0.82 1.08 -2.52
N PRO A 10 -1.15 2.11 -3.32
CA PRO A 10 -0.94 3.54 -3.07
C PRO A 10 -1.80 4.08 -1.92
N VAL A 11 -1.33 5.17 -1.31
CA VAL A 11 -2.04 5.92 -0.27
C VAL A 11 -2.14 7.37 -0.68
N LEU A 12 -3.34 7.93 -0.59
CA LEU A 12 -3.58 9.35 -0.76
C LEU A 12 -3.59 10.01 0.61
N TYR A 13 -2.73 11.00 0.81
CA TYR A 13 -2.67 11.78 2.04
C TYR A 13 -3.31 13.14 1.84
N LYS A 14 -4.06 13.61 2.85
CA LYS A 14 -4.47 15.01 2.91
C LYS A 14 -3.24 15.88 3.21
N LYS A 15 -3.27 17.13 2.75
CA LYS A 15 -2.12 18.05 2.86
C LYS A 15 -1.69 18.27 4.31
N GLU A 16 -2.62 18.23 5.25
CA GLU A 16 -2.39 18.41 6.68
C GLU A 16 -1.50 17.31 7.29
N ARG A 17 -1.34 16.18 6.59
CA ARG A 17 -0.48 15.06 7.01
C ARG A 17 0.92 15.11 6.40
N PHE A 18 1.28 16.14 5.63
CA PHE A 18 2.59 16.20 4.98
C PHE A 18 3.75 16.31 5.99
N GLU A 19 3.58 17.06 7.07
CA GLU A 19 4.59 17.12 8.15
C GLU A 19 4.79 15.75 8.81
N ASP A 20 3.69 15.04 9.08
CA ASP A 20 3.74 13.66 9.58
C ASP A 20 4.52 12.73 8.62
N ILE A 21 4.39 12.91 7.30
CA ILE A 21 5.11 12.11 6.28
C ILE A 21 6.61 12.44 6.31
N LEU A 22 6.96 13.72 6.43
CA LEU A 22 8.36 14.16 6.44
C LEU A 22 9.12 13.68 7.68
N ASP A 23 8.43 13.55 8.81
CA ASP A 23 9.02 13.09 10.07
C ASP A 23 9.14 11.56 10.17
N MET A 24 8.54 10.81 9.26
CA MET A 24 8.57 9.35 9.29
C MET A 24 9.92 8.76 8.91
N LYS A 25 10.28 7.67 9.58
CA LYS A 25 11.39 6.80 9.14
C LYS A 25 10.98 5.99 7.91
N PRO A 26 11.85 5.81 6.91
CA PRO A 26 11.51 5.13 5.66
C PRO A 26 11.27 3.62 5.84
N GLU A 27 11.82 3.00 6.87
CA GLU A 27 11.89 1.53 7.07
C GLU A 27 10.54 0.80 7.01
N HIS A 28 9.43 1.47 7.35
CA HIS A 28 8.10 0.85 7.42
C HIS A 28 7.07 1.54 6.51
N GLY A 29 7.50 2.53 5.72
CA GLY A 29 6.67 3.27 4.76
C GLY A 29 5.30 3.69 5.30
N ALA A 30 4.27 3.57 4.46
CA ALA A 30 2.89 3.94 4.78
C ALA A 30 2.25 3.12 5.92
N LYS A 31 2.82 1.96 6.28
CA LYS A 31 2.23 1.10 7.31
C LYS A 31 2.21 1.77 8.69
N GLN A 32 3.16 2.66 8.99
CA GLN A 32 3.15 3.36 10.28
C GLN A 32 2.02 4.39 10.35
N PHE A 33 1.59 4.98 9.22
CA PHE A 33 0.40 5.84 9.17
C PHE A 33 -0.85 5.06 9.52
N PHE A 34 -0.97 3.83 9.01
CA PHE A 34 -2.13 3.00 9.28
C PHE A 34 -2.28 2.66 10.77
N ASN A 35 -1.14 2.47 11.44
CA ASN A 35 -1.10 2.21 12.88
C ASN A 35 -1.30 3.49 13.71
N LYS A 36 -0.82 4.65 13.24
CA LYS A 36 -0.89 5.93 13.97
C LYS A 36 -2.30 6.54 13.92
N TYR A 37 -3.02 6.39 12.82
CA TYR A 37 -4.32 7.03 12.59
C TYR A 37 -5.38 6.05 12.06
N PRO A 38 -5.67 4.93 12.75
CA PRO A 38 -6.58 3.90 12.25
C PRO A 38 -7.99 4.44 11.95
N ASP A 39 -8.48 5.38 12.75
CA ASP A 39 -9.82 5.96 12.64
C ASP A 39 -9.95 7.00 11.52
N GLU A 40 -8.84 7.45 10.93
CA GLU A 40 -8.82 8.44 9.86
C GLU A 40 -8.65 7.80 8.47
N ILE A 41 -8.65 6.47 8.39
CA ILE A 41 -8.42 5.72 7.16
C ILE A 41 -9.74 5.35 6.51
N VAL A 42 -9.86 5.70 5.24
CA VAL A 42 -10.92 5.18 4.37
C VAL A 42 -10.31 4.13 3.43
N PRO A 43 -10.60 2.84 3.61
CA PRO A 43 -10.12 1.81 2.70
C PRO A 43 -10.83 1.91 1.35
N VAL A 44 -10.07 1.74 0.28
CA VAL A 44 -10.57 1.60 -1.09
C VAL A 44 -10.12 0.24 -1.60
N ASP A 45 -11.07 -0.58 -2.04
CA ASP A 45 -10.80 -1.91 -2.56
C ASP A 45 -9.94 -1.82 -3.82
N PHE A 46 -8.86 -2.61 -3.84
CA PHE A 46 -7.91 -2.66 -4.94
C PHE A 46 -7.32 -4.06 -5.04
N ASP A 47 -8.17 -5.06 -5.28
CA ASP A 47 -7.80 -6.49 -5.17
C ASP A 47 -6.53 -6.88 -5.94
N LEU A 48 -6.34 -6.31 -7.15
CA LEU A 48 -5.15 -6.56 -7.97
C LEU A 48 -3.86 -5.95 -7.42
N GLY A 49 -3.95 -5.08 -6.41
CA GLY A 49 -2.81 -4.53 -5.68
C GLY A 49 -2.08 -5.55 -4.81
N ALA A 50 -2.61 -6.76 -4.64
CA ALA A 50 -1.92 -7.87 -3.98
C ALA A 50 -0.81 -8.50 -4.84
N ILE A 51 -0.75 -8.17 -6.13
CA ILE A 51 0.26 -8.70 -7.05
C ILE A 51 1.49 -7.81 -6.97
N ASP A 52 2.56 -8.36 -6.39
CA ASP A 52 3.89 -7.75 -6.42
C ASP A 52 4.68 -8.23 -7.65
N LEU A 53 5.61 -7.42 -8.15
CA LEU A 53 6.43 -7.68 -9.34
C LEU A 53 7.92 -7.43 -9.06
N ASP A 54 8.38 -7.84 -7.88
CA ASP A 54 9.75 -7.66 -7.41
C ASP A 54 10.76 -8.60 -8.11
N THR A 55 10.34 -9.84 -8.43
CA THR A 55 11.22 -10.84 -9.02
C THR A 55 10.83 -11.23 -10.45
N LYS A 56 11.76 -11.86 -11.17
CA LYS A 56 11.47 -12.44 -12.49
C LYS A 56 10.37 -13.49 -12.41
N GLU A 57 10.35 -14.27 -11.35
CA GLU A 57 9.32 -15.30 -11.13
C GLU A 57 7.95 -14.67 -10.96
N ASP A 58 7.83 -13.61 -10.15
CA ASP A 58 6.58 -12.87 -9.97
C ASP A 58 6.05 -12.32 -11.30
N TYR A 59 6.94 -11.77 -12.11
CA TYR A 59 6.60 -11.28 -13.44
C TYR A 59 6.09 -12.40 -14.38
N TYR A 60 6.77 -13.55 -14.42
CA TYR A 60 6.32 -14.67 -15.25
C TYR A 60 5.00 -15.27 -14.75
N ASN A 61 4.80 -15.33 -13.42
CA ASN A 61 3.53 -15.75 -12.82
C ASN A 61 2.39 -14.80 -13.21
N PHE A 62 2.63 -13.49 -13.18
CA PHE A 62 1.67 -12.49 -13.62
C PHE A 62 1.30 -12.66 -15.10
N LEU A 63 2.27 -12.87 -16.00
CA LEU A 63 2.00 -13.10 -17.42
C LEU A 63 1.19 -14.37 -17.67
N GLN A 64 1.44 -15.44 -16.93
CA GLN A 64 0.67 -16.68 -17.06
C GLN A 64 -0.77 -16.53 -16.56
N SER A 65 -1.00 -15.73 -15.51
CA SER A 65 -2.35 -15.48 -14.95
C SER A 65 -3.29 -14.72 -15.89
N LYS A 66 -2.77 -14.15 -16.98
CA LYS A 66 -3.52 -13.37 -17.98
C LYS A 66 -4.05 -14.20 -19.15
N ASN A 67 -3.62 -15.46 -19.28
CA ASN A 67 -4.07 -16.42 -20.31
C ASN A 67 -5.14 -17.34 -19.75
#